data_AF-M1P648-F1
#
_entry.id   AF-M1P648-F1
#
_cell.length_a   1.000
_cell.length_b   1.000
_cell.length_c   1.000
_cell.angle_alpha   90.00
_cell.angle_beta   90.00
_cell.angle_gamma   90.00
#
_symmetry.space_group_name_H-M   'P 1'
#
loop_
_entity.id
_entity.type
_entity.pdbx_description
1 polymer ?
#
loop_
_entity_poly.entity_id
_entity_poly.type
_entity_poly.pdbx_seq_one_letter_code
_entity_poly.pdbx_strand_id
1 'polypeptide(L)'
;MGEKTRSFIRTDFSRGEAVAGLVWLSLGALLSVLLEIVYLGTWLTLPGGTRIAFPYTIVLAFFFTMVLTRTAKLWTPNPWVAAIPVYVWVAGYLILAFAVGVTGDQLVGSNIRAVLLFVAGITGGVWPLGNGK
;
A
#
# COMPACT_ATOMS: atom_id res chain seq x y z
N MET A 1 12.22 -16.29 -43.93
CA MET A 1 12.26 -17.24 -42.78
C MET A 1 12.50 -16.39 -41.54
N GLY A 2 11.43 -15.97 -40.86
CA GLY A 2 11.52 -15.04 -39.73
C GLY A 2 11.68 -15.81 -38.43
N GLU A 3 12.82 -15.64 -37.77
CA GLU A 3 13.08 -16.19 -36.45
C GLU A 3 12.12 -15.51 -35.46
N LYS A 4 11.14 -16.27 -34.93
CA LYS A 4 10.32 -15.80 -33.82
C LYS A 4 11.25 -15.72 -32.59
N THR A 5 11.69 -14.52 -32.25
CA THR A 5 12.36 -14.23 -30.97
C THR A 5 11.47 -14.73 -29.83
N ARG A 6 11.80 -15.89 -29.26
CA ARG A 6 11.13 -16.38 -28.06
C ARG A 6 11.53 -15.47 -26.92
N SER A 7 10.57 -14.80 -26.31
CA SER A 7 10.73 -14.14 -25.01
C SER A 7 11.12 -15.22 -23.99
N PHE A 8 12.37 -15.21 -23.56
CA PHE A 8 12.81 -16.01 -22.41
C PHE A 8 12.50 -15.20 -21.15
N ILE A 9 11.38 -15.53 -20.48
CA ILE A 9 11.13 -15.04 -19.12
C ILE A 9 11.93 -15.93 -18.18
N ARG A 10 12.99 -15.38 -17.57
CA ARG A 10 13.79 -16.06 -16.55
C ARG A 10 12.97 -16.08 -15.26
N THR A 11 12.32 -17.22 -14.96
CA THR A 11 11.52 -17.44 -13.75
C THR A 11 12.31 -18.04 -12.58
N ASP A 12 13.62 -18.25 -12.76
CA ASP A 12 14.49 -18.80 -11.73
C ASP A 12 15.00 -17.69 -10.80
N PHE A 13 14.18 -17.33 -9.82
CA PHE A 13 14.61 -16.50 -8.69
C PHE A 13 14.97 -17.41 -7.51
N SER A 14 16.04 -17.10 -6.80
CA SER A 14 16.38 -17.83 -5.58
C SER A 14 15.38 -17.52 -4.47
N ARG A 15 15.24 -18.44 -3.50
CA ARG A 15 14.41 -18.19 -2.30
C ARG A 15 14.84 -16.91 -1.56
N GLY A 16 16.13 -16.57 -1.58
CA GLY A 16 16.65 -15.36 -0.95
C GLY A 16 16.19 -14.07 -1.65
N GLU A 17 16.13 -14.07 -2.97
CA GLU A 17 15.65 -12.93 -3.77
C GLU A 17 14.15 -12.69 -3.54
N ALA A 18 13.35 -13.76 -3.48
CA ALA A 18 11.93 -13.65 -3.17
C ALA A 18 11.70 -13.05 -1.77
N VAL A 19 12.47 -13.48 -0.77
CA VAL A 19 12.41 -12.91 0.59
C VAL A 19 12.82 -11.44 0.58
N ALA A 20 13.94 -11.09 -0.08
CA ALA A 20 14.41 -9.71 -0.17
C ALA A 20 13.37 -8.79 -0.86
N GLY A 21 12.74 -9.28 -1.93
CA GLY A 21 11.66 -8.60 -2.62
C GLY A 21 10.46 -8.32 -1.70
N LEU A 22 10.00 -9.33 -0.94
CA LEU A 22 8.90 -9.17 0.01
C LEU A 22 9.24 -8.23 1.17
N VAL A 23 10.48 -8.26 1.67
CA VAL A 23 10.96 -7.33 2.70
C VAL A 23 10.93 -5.89 2.17
N TRP A 24 11.42 -5.68 0.95
CA TRP A 24 11.42 -4.34 0.36
C TRP A 24 10.01 -3.81 0.10
N LEU A 25 9.10 -4.65 -0.39
CA LEU A 25 7.69 -4.31 -0.57
C LEU A 25 7.03 -3.96 0.78
N SER A 26 7.39 -4.67 1.85
CA SER A 26 6.88 -4.42 3.19
C SER A 26 7.38 -3.08 3.75
N LEU A 27 8.66 -2.74 3.54
CA LEU A 27 9.20 -1.42 3.86
C LEU A 27 8.48 -0.32 3.08
N GLY A 28 8.24 -0.54 1.78
CA GLY A 28 7.45 0.36 0.94
C GLY A 28 6.04 0.57 1.48
N ALA A 29 5.37 -0.49 1.95
CA ALA A 29 4.08 -0.42 2.61
C ALA A 29 4.09 0.46 3.87
N LEU A 30 5.10 0.32 4.75
CA LEU A 30 5.23 1.16 5.95
C LEU A 30 5.43 2.63 5.61
N LEU A 31 6.27 2.93 4.61
CA LEU A 31 6.47 4.30 4.16
C LEU A 31 5.20 4.88 3.53
N SER A 32 4.47 4.08 2.76
CA SER A 32 3.20 4.51 2.14
C SER A 32 2.16 4.85 3.22
N VAL A 33 1.89 3.97 4.18
CA VAL A 33 0.87 4.24 5.21
C VAL A 33 1.23 5.45 6.06
N LEU A 34 2.51 5.64 6.37
CA LEU A 34 2.99 6.80 7.10
C LEU A 34 2.69 8.09 6.33
N LEU A 35 3.07 8.16 5.05
CA LEU A 35 2.82 9.35 4.22
C LEU A 35 1.33 9.58 4.00
N GLU A 36 0.55 8.51 3.80
CA GLU A 36 -0.89 8.60 3.58
C GLU A 36 -1.63 9.19 4.78
N ILE A 37 -1.23 8.82 6.00
CA ILE A 37 -1.75 9.39 7.24
C ILE A 37 -1.33 10.84 7.41
N VAL A 38 -0.03 11.13 7.26
CA VAL A 38 0.51 12.50 7.40
C VAL A 38 -0.17 13.48 6.44
N TYR A 39 -0.43 13.06 5.20
CA TYR A 39 -1.06 13.90 4.17
C TYR A 39 -2.59 13.76 4.08
N LEU A 40 -3.23 12.96 4.94
CA LEU A 40 -4.70 12.77 4.92
C LEU A 40 -5.46 14.07 5.19
N GLY A 41 -4.87 14.96 6.00
CA GLY A 41 -5.41 16.26 6.37
C GLY A 41 -5.09 17.38 5.40
N THR A 42 -4.52 17.09 4.22
CA THR A 42 -4.09 18.13 3.27
C THR A 42 -5.23 19.02 2.80
N TRP A 43 -4.96 20.33 2.83
CA TRP A 43 -5.84 21.37 2.33
C TRP A 43 -5.23 22.00 1.10
N LEU A 44 -5.98 21.99 0.00
CA LEU A 44 -5.61 22.71 -1.20
C LEU A 44 -6.14 24.14 -1.10
N THR A 45 -5.27 25.13 -1.24
CA THR A 45 -5.68 26.55 -1.30
C THR A 45 -5.86 26.92 -2.76
N LEU A 46 -7.09 27.25 -3.17
CA LEU A 46 -7.38 27.70 -4.53
C LEU A 46 -7.08 29.20 -4.69
N PRO A 47 -6.86 29.67 -5.93
CA PRO A 47 -6.84 31.10 -6.23
C PRO A 47 -8.10 31.78 -5.68
N GLY A 48 -7.94 32.82 -4.86
CA GLY A 48 -9.05 33.47 -4.14
C GLY A 48 -9.21 33.04 -2.67
N GLY A 49 -8.30 32.24 -2.11
CA GLY A 49 -8.22 31.98 -0.66
C GLY A 49 -9.14 30.89 -0.12
N THR A 50 -9.92 30.24 -0.99
CA THR A 50 -10.79 29.11 -0.61
C THR A 50 -9.94 27.88 -0.31
N ARG A 51 -10.12 27.28 0.88
CA ARG A 51 -9.44 26.03 1.27
C ARG A 51 -10.38 24.83 1.09
N ILE A 52 -10.01 23.90 0.23
CA ILE A 52 -10.74 22.65 0.02
C ILE A 52 -9.91 21.49 0.54
N ALA A 53 -10.52 20.65 1.38
CA ALA A 53 -9.88 19.42 1.81
C ALA A 53 -9.80 18.43 0.65
N PHE A 54 -8.59 17.93 0.36
CA PHE A 54 -8.35 17.05 -0.77
C PHE A 54 -7.67 15.76 -0.31
N PRO A 55 -8.43 14.75 0.17
CA PRO A 55 -7.87 13.54 0.75
C PRO A 55 -7.42 12.53 -0.33
N TYR A 56 -6.50 12.95 -1.20
CA TYR A 56 -5.97 12.12 -2.30
C TYR A 56 -5.26 10.86 -1.81
N THR A 57 -4.80 10.85 -0.56
CA THR A 57 -4.13 9.71 0.06
C THR A 57 -5.04 8.49 0.19
N ILE A 58 -6.36 8.65 0.22
CA ILE A 58 -7.31 7.53 0.21
C ILE A 58 -7.21 6.77 -1.12
N VAL A 59 -7.16 7.50 -2.23
CA VAL A 59 -7.03 6.92 -3.58
C VAL A 59 -5.64 6.28 -3.74
N LEU A 60 -4.60 6.93 -3.21
CA LEU A 60 -3.25 6.36 -3.19
C LEU A 60 -3.19 5.07 -2.38
N ALA A 61 -3.78 5.02 -1.18
CA ALA A 61 -3.81 3.82 -0.34
C ALA A 61 -4.38 2.62 -1.11
N PHE A 62 -5.48 2.82 -1.84
CA PHE A 62 -6.06 1.79 -2.70
C PHE A 62 -5.11 1.31 -3.80
N PHE A 63 -4.55 2.23 -4.60
CA PHE A 63 -3.71 1.83 -5.73
C PHE A 63 -2.34 1.31 -5.29
N PHE A 64 -1.76 1.85 -4.23
CA PHE A 64 -0.43 1.48 -3.77
C PHE A 64 -0.45 0.07 -3.18
N THR A 65 -1.40 -0.23 -2.29
CA THR A 65 -1.59 -1.59 -1.76
C THR A 65 -1.91 -2.60 -2.86
N MET A 66 -2.65 -2.19 -3.90
CA MET A 66 -2.88 -3.01 -5.10
C MET A 66 -1.59 -3.32 -5.85
N VAL A 67 -0.74 -2.31 -6.10
CA VAL A 67 0.55 -2.49 -6.79
C VAL A 67 1.50 -3.36 -5.97
N LEU A 68 1.58 -3.14 -4.65
CA LEU A 68 2.40 -3.96 -3.76
C LEU A 68 1.99 -5.43 -3.83
N THR A 69 0.70 -5.71 -3.78
CA THR A 69 0.19 -7.09 -3.82
C THR A 69 0.41 -7.73 -5.19
N ARG A 70 0.17 -7.00 -6.29
CA ARG A 70 0.49 -7.50 -7.64
C ARG A 70 1.96 -7.82 -7.80
N THR A 71 2.83 -6.97 -7.25
CA THR A 71 4.27 -7.18 -7.29
C THR A 71 4.68 -8.36 -6.40
N ALA A 72 4.08 -8.50 -5.22
CA ALA A 72 4.32 -9.62 -4.32
C ALA A 72 3.97 -10.97 -4.95
N LYS A 73 2.90 -11.04 -5.76
CA LYS A 73 2.53 -12.24 -6.52
C LYS A 73 3.60 -12.69 -7.54
N LEU A 74 4.49 -11.79 -7.98
CA LEU A 74 5.61 -12.16 -8.85
C LEU A 74 6.67 -12.98 -8.09
N TRP A 75 6.75 -12.81 -6.77
CA TRP A 75 7.75 -13.46 -5.92
C TRP A 75 7.23 -14.75 -5.27
N THR A 76 5.91 -14.97 -5.23
CA THR A 76 5.33 -16.15 -4.60
C THR A 76 3.99 -16.53 -5.22
N PRO A 77 3.74 -17.83 -5.47
CA PRO A 77 2.45 -18.33 -5.91
C PRO A 77 1.41 -18.39 -4.77
N ASN A 78 1.83 -18.32 -3.51
CA ASN A 78 0.93 -18.41 -2.36
C ASN A 78 0.25 -17.05 -2.07
N PRO A 79 -1.08 -16.92 -2.21
CA PRO A 79 -1.78 -15.65 -1.98
C PRO A 79 -1.58 -15.08 -0.57
N TRP A 80 -1.47 -15.95 0.44
CA TRP A 80 -1.26 -15.53 1.83
C TRP A 80 0.13 -14.90 2.05
N VAL A 81 1.14 -15.40 1.32
CA VAL A 81 2.49 -14.83 1.37
C VAL A 81 2.56 -13.55 0.54
N ALA A 82 1.84 -13.48 -0.59
CA ALA A 82 1.74 -12.25 -1.38
C ALA A 82 1.00 -11.12 -0.63
N ALA A 83 0.18 -11.45 0.37
CA ALA A 83 -0.51 -10.48 1.22
C ALA A 83 0.37 -9.86 2.32
N ILE A 84 1.62 -10.34 2.52
CA ILE A 84 2.52 -9.85 3.58
C ILE A 84 2.66 -8.32 3.58
N PRO A 85 2.92 -7.63 2.44
CA PRO A 85 3.00 -6.18 2.43
C PRO A 85 1.71 -5.49 2.90
N VAL A 86 0.54 -6.07 2.63
CA VAL A 86 -0.75 -5.56 3.08
C VAL A 86 -0.91 -5.75 4.59
N TYR A 87 -0.52 -6.90 5.14
CA TYR A 87 -0.51 -7.10 6.59
C TYR A 87 0.40 -6.10 7.30
N VAL A 88 1.57 -5.83 6.72
CA VAL A 88 2.53 -4.84 7.23
C VAL A 88 1.94 -3.43 7.15
N TRP A 89 1.29 -3.07 6.04
CA TRP A 89 0.58 -1.79 5.90
C TRP A 89 -0.52 -1.64 6.96
N VAL A 90 -1.35 -2.68 7.17
CA VAL A 90 -2.41 -2.71 8.19
C VAL A 90 -1.83 -2.57 9.58
N ALA A 91 -0.76 -3.30 9.90
CA ALA A 91 -0.08 -3.18 11.19
C ALA A 91 0.47 -1.76 11.40
N GLY A 92 1.10 -1.17 10.38
CA GLY A 92 1.57 0.22 10.41
C GLY A 92 0.43 1.22 10.66
N TYR A 93 -0.70 1.06 9.96
CA TYR A 93 -1.89 1.88 10.19
C TYR A 93 -2.38 1.78 11.64
N LEU A 94 -2.55 0.55 12.16
CA LEU A 94 -3.06 0.33 13.52
C LEU A 94 -2.09 0.87 14.57
N ILE A 95 -0.78 0.67 14.40
CA ILE A 95 0.24 1.25 15.28
C ILE A 95 0.10 2.78 15.28
N LEU A 96 0.03 3.43 14.13
CA LEU A 96 -0.11 4.89 14.04
C LEU A 96 -1.46 5.39 14.58
N ALA A 97 -2.53 4.61 14.45
CA ALA A 97 -3.85 4.94 14.95
C ALA A 97 -3.96 4.85 16.48
N PHE A 98 -3.24 3.91 17.11
CA PHE A 98 -3.31 3.67 18.56
C PHE A 98 -2.09 4.19 19.33
N ALA A 99 -1.01 4.61 18.67
CA ALA A 99 0.19 5.19 19.30
C ALA A 99 -0.10 6.49 20.08
N VAL A 100 -1.30 7.07 19.93
CA VAL A 100 -1.82 8.22 20.68
C VAL A 100 -1.64 8.08 22.20
N GLY A 101 -1.77 6.84 22.72
CA GLY A 101 -1.59 6.57 24.15
C GLY A 101 -0.16 6.77 24.66
N VAL A 102 0.83 6.90 23.77
CA VAL A 102 2.26 7.00 24.12
C VAL A 102 2.82 8.41 23.87
N THR A 103 2.35 9.12 22.84
CA THR A 103 2.93 10.41 22.41
C THR A 103 2.08 11.64 22.74
N GLY A 104 0.81 11.47 23.12
CA GLY A 104 -0.11 12.56 23.45
C GLY A 104 -0.64 13.37 22.24
N ASP A 105 -0.17 13.08 21.03
CA ASP A 105 -0.66 13.68 19.78
C ASP A 105 -1.24 12.61 18.84
N GLN A 106 -2.41 12.88 18.29
CA GLN A 106 -3.16 11.93 17.47
C GLN A 106 -2.85 12.12 15.99
N LEU A 107 -1.95 11.28 15.46
CA LEU A 107 -1.58 11.29 14.04
C LEU A 107 -2.74 10.88 13.11
N VAL A 108 -3.50 9.85 13.50
CA VAL A 108 -4.70 9.43 12.77
C VAL A 108 -5.90 10.10 13.41
N GLY A 109 -6.36 11.21 12.86
CA GLY A 109 -7.52 11.94 13.41
C GLY A 109 -8.77 11.06 13.49
N SER A 110 -9.58 11.25 14.54
CA SER A 110 -10.88 10.61 14.73
C SER A 110 -11.93 11.14 13.74
N ASN A 111 -11.77 10.80 12.46
CA ASN A 111 -12.63 11.28 11.38
C ASN A 111 -12.91 10.19 10.34
N ILE A 112 -13.96 10.40 9.54
CA ILE A 112 -14.37 9.45 8.50
C ILE A 112 -13.29 9.20 7.45
N ARG A 113 -12.35 10.15 7.23
CA ARG A 113 -11.29 10.00 6.22
C ARG A 113 -10.28 8.93 6.64
N ALA A 114 -9.99 8.81 7.93
CA ALA A 114 -9.14 7.75 8.45
C ALA A 114 -9.76 6.37 8.19
N VAL A 115 -11.06 6.23 8.45
CA VAL A 115 -11.82 5.01 8.16
C VAL A 115 -11.82 4.70 6.66
N LEU A 116 -12.08 5.70 5.82
CA LEU A 116 -12.05 5.54 4.36
C LEU A 116 -10.66 5.14 3.85
N LEU A 117 -9.59 5.72 4.40
CA LEU A 117 -8.22 5.34 4.06
C LEU A 117 -7.95 3.88 4.43
N PHE A 118 -8.36 3.44 5.62
CA PHE A 118 -8.21 2.05 6.06
C PHE A 118 -8.94 1.07 5.14
N VAL A 119 -10.21 1.34 4.84
CA VAL A 119 -11.01 0.52 3.95
C VAL A 119 -10.42 0.50 2.53
N ALA A 120 -9.97 1.65 2.02
CA ALA A 120 -9.33 1.76 0.72
C ALA A 120 -8.03 0.95 0.63
N GLY A 121 -7.16 1.03 1.65
CA GLY A 121 -5.93 0.24 1.70
C GLY A 121 -6.19 -1.27 1.75
N ILE A 122 -7.15 -1.73 2.55
CA ILE A 122 -7.50 -3.16 2.60
C ILE A 122 -8.10 -3.62 1.26
N THR A 123 -9.08 -2.90 0.73
CA THR A 123 -9.72 -3.28 -0.53
C THR A 123 -8.75 -3.29 -1.70
N GLY A 124 -7.84 -2.30 -1.77
CA GLY A 124 -6.77 -2.24 -2.75
C GLY A 124 -5.82 -3.42 -2.67
N GLY A 125 -5.38 -3.79 -1.46
CA GLY A 125 -4.48 -4.92 -1.23
C GLY A 125 -5.11 -6.29 -1.44
N VAL A 126 -6.39 -6.47 -1.09
CA VAL A 126 -7.07 -7.76 -1.22
C VAL A 126 -7.51 -8.03 -2.66
N TRP A 127 -7.84 -6.99 -3.44
CA TRP A 127 -8.38 -7.15 -4.80
C TRP A 127 -7.52 -8.01 -5.74
N PRO A 128 -6.18 -7.84 -5.82
CA PRO A 128 -5.32 -8.67 -6.66
C PRO A 128 -5.18 -10.13 -6.23
N LEU A 129 -5.55 -10.47 -4.99
CA LEU A 129 -5.50 -11.84 -4.48
C LEU A 129 -6.65 -12.69 -5.03
N GLY A 130 -7.85 -12.11 -5.13
CA GLY A 130 -9.05 -12.79 -5.66
C GLY A 130 -9.17 -12.71 -7.18
N ASN A 131 -8.80 -11.58 -7.79
CA ASN A 131 -8.90 -11.39 -9.23
C ASN A 131 -7.57 -11.74 -9.90
N GLY A 132 -7.37 -13.04 -10.14
CA GLY A 132 -6.22 -13.59 -10.85
C GLY A 132 -6.19 -13.18 -12.32
N LYS A 133 -5.38 -12.16 -12.64
CA LYS A 133 -4.58 -12.10 -13.86
C LYS A 133 -3.17 -11.67 -13.48
#